data_AF-A0A0F8BI48-F1
#
_entry.id   AF-A0A0F8BI48-F1
#
_cell.length_a   1.000
_cell.length_b   1.000
_cell.length_c   1.000
_cell.angle_alpha   90.00
_cell.angle_beta   90.00
_cell.angle_gamma   90.00
#
_symmetry.space_group_name_H-M   'P 1'
#
loop_
_entity.id
_entity.type
_entity.pdbx_description
1 polymer ?
#
loop_
_entity_poly.entity_id
_entity_poly.type
_entity_poly.pdbx_seq_one_letter_code
_entity_poly.pdbx_strand_id
1 'polypeptide(L)'
;MLSQDEASNVSEILSAIQSLSKDLNAQLGEVRNEFSTQLHDVISSNHEIKEAIGTFSERLTQAESRISAAEDQIASLTEATDTTREKVHKLDMQMEEIENQRRRCNLKLVGIPEGFEKRDCRRDTVLKAARLKEVKLENNHVMFFPDLSPKVQKQRKLFDGVKLRLRHLNRDYGLIFPARLRIWHEDTWHYFNSVAKADKFIDKLRPCNSEEHG
;
A
#
# COMPACT_ATOMS: atom_id res chain seq x y z
N MET A 1 -87.57 -75.55 19.19
CA MET A 1 -86.19 -75.87 19.59
C MET A 1 -85.14 -74.91 19.01
N LEU A 2 -85.48 -73.94 18.14
CA LEU A 2 -84.50 -73.04 17.49
C LEU A 2 -84.14 -71.77 18.29
N SER A 3 -84.83 -71.44 19.40
CA SER A 3 -84.68 -70.13 20.07
C SER A 3 -83.53 -70.01 21.07
N GLN A 4 -82.91 -71.12 21.47
CA GLN A 4 -81.86 -71.14 22.50
C GLN A 4 -80.46 -70.95 21.89
N ASP A 5 -80.22 -71.52 20.71
CA ASP A 5 -78.98 -71.33 19.95
C ASP A 5 -78.86 -69.89 19.40
N GLU A 6 -79.97 -69.28 18.97
CA GLU A 6 -79.98 -67.88 18.52
C GLU A 6 -79.61 -66.92 19.66
N ALA A 7 -80.12 -67.14 20.87
CA ALA A 7 -79.78 -66.32 22.05
C ALA A 7 -78.31 -66.48 22.47
N SER A 8 -77.74 -67.69 22.32
CA SER A 8 -76.33 -67.95 22.60
C SER A 8 -75.41 -67.20 21.62
N ASN A 9 -75.73 -67.26 20.32
CA ASN A 9 -74.97 -66.57 19.28
C ASN A 9 -75.00 -65.04 19.46
N VAL A 10 -76.15 -64.47 19.86
CA VAL A 10 -76.27 -63.03 20.12
C VAL A 10 -75.43 -62.61 21.33
N SER A 11 -75.38 -63.44 22.38
CA SER A 11 -74.55 -63.18 23.57
C SER A 11 -73.05 -63.23 23.24
N GLU A 12 -72.62 -64.20 22.43
CA GLU A 12 -71.23 -64.27 21.98
C GLU A 12 -70.83 -63.04 21.16
N ILE A 13 -71.67 -62.59 20.22
CA ILE A 13 -71.43 -61.37 19.42
C ILE A 13 -71.33 -60.14 20.32
N LEU A 14 -72.24 -59.98 21.29
CA LEU A 14 -72.20 -58.86 22.23
C LEU A 14 -70.91 -58.86 23.05
N SER A 15 -70.45 -60.03 23.51
CA SER A 15 -69.18 -60.15 24.24
C SER A 15 -67.97 -59.79 23.37
N ALA A 16 -67.96 -60.21 22.11
CA ALA A 16 -66.91 -59.88 21.15
C ALA A 16 -66.86 -58.37 20.86
N ILE A 17 -68.02 -57.73 20.69
CA ILE A 17 -68.14 -56.27 20.50
C ILE A 17 -67.65 -55.53 21.75
N GLN A 18 -68.00 -55.99 22.95
CA GLN A 18 -67.52 -55.39 24.20
C GLN A 18 -66.00 -55.53 24.36
N SER A 19 -65.45 -56.71 24.04
CA SER A 19 -64.00 -56.92 24.06
C SER A 19 -63.29 -56.02 23.06
N LEU A 20 -63.77 -55.94 21.82
CA LEU A 20 -63.19 -55.09 20.79
C LEU A 20 -63.25 -53.60 21.18
N SER A 21 -64.38 -53.16 21.74
CA SER A 21 -64.52 -51.79 22.23
C SER A 21 -63.55 -51.48 23.36
N LYS A 22 -63.32 -52.45 24.26
CA LYS A 22 -62.32 -52.32 25.33
C LYS A 22 -60.89 -52.22 24.76
N ASP A 23 -60.54 -53.08 23.81
CA ASP A 23 -59.22 -53.09 23.18
C ASP A 23 -58.95 -51.81 22.37
N LEU A 24 -59.93 -51.34 21.60
CA LEU A 24 -59.84 -50.08 20.86
C LEU A 24 -59.62 -48.89 21.79
N ASN A 25 -60.36 -48.83 22.91
CA ASN A 25 -60.16 -47.76 23.89
C ASN A 25 -58.80 -47.85 24.59
N ALA A 26 -58.27 -49.06 24.82
CA ALA A 26 -56.93 -49.25 25.36
C ALA A 26 -55.85 -48.77 24.37
N GLN A 27 -55.93 -49.18 23.10
CA GLN A 27 -55.02 -48.75 22.04
C GLN A 27 -55.08 -47.24 21.81
N LEU A 28 -56.29 -46.66 21.79
CA LEU A 28 -56.47 -45.20 21.68
C LEU A 28 -55.82 -44.48 22.86
N GLY A 29 -55.92 -45.06 24.06
CA GLY A 29 -55.28 -44.56 25.27
C GLY A 29 -53.75 -44.60 25.18
N GLU A 30 -53.17 -45.70 24.72
CA GLU A 30 -51.73 -45.85 24.49
C GLU A 30 -51.22 -44.83 23.49
N VAL A 31 -51.81 -44.76 22.29
CA VAL A 31 -51.41 -43.80 21.24
C VAL A 31 -51.51 -42.36 21.74
N ARG A 32 -52.57 -42.02 22.49
CA ARG A 32 -52.72 -40.68 23.07
C ARG A 32 -51.59 -40.38 24.05
N ASN A 33 -51.23 -41.34 24.90
CA ASN A 33 -50.17 -41.16 25.88
C ASN A 33 -48.80 -41.04 25.19
N GLU A 34 -48.50 -41.89 24.20
CA GLU A 34 -47.28 -41.81 23.39
C GLU A 34 -47.17 -40.46 22.67
N PHE A 35 -48.24 -40.03 22.00
CA PHE A 35 -48.28 -38.73 21.34
C PHE A 35 -48.07 -37.59 22.34
N SER A 36 -48.67 -37.67 23.52
CA SER A 36 -48.47 -36.68 24.58
C SER A 36 -47.02 -36.64 25.08
N THR A 37 -46.35 -37.79 25.18
CA THR A 37 -44.92 -37.84 25.56
C THR A 37 -44.03 -37.23 24.48
N GLN A 38 -44.24 -37.59 23.22
CA GLN A 38 -43.47 -37.03 22.10
C GLN A 38 -43.67 -35.51 21.97
N LEU A 39 -44.90 -35.01 22.15
CA LEU A 39 -45.16 -33.58 22.17
C LEU A 39 -44.41 -32.88 23.31
N HIS A 40 -44.37 -33.48 24.49
CA HIS A 40 -43.64 -32.92 25.63
C HIS A 40 -42.13 -32.86 25.35
N ASP A 41 -41.55 -33.91 24.76
CA ASP A 41 -40.13 -33.96 24.40
C ASP A 41 -39.78 -32.89 23.36
N VAL A 42 -40.64 -32.70 22.34
CA VAL A 42 -40.47 -31.64 21.34
C VAL A 42 -40.57 -30.25 21.97
N ILE A 43 -41.47 -30.04 22.94
CA ILE A 43 -41.59 -28.77 23.65
C ILE A 43 -40.32 -28.50 24.49
N SER A 44 -39.81 -29.53 25.19
CA SER A 44 -38.58 -29.41 25.98
C SER A 44 -37.38 -29.06 25.09
N SER A 45 -37.21 -29.81 23.99
CA SER A 45 -36.15 -29.56 23.02
C SER A 45 -36.22 -28.14 22.43
N ASN A 46 -37.41 -27.67 22.08
CA ASN A 46 -37.60 -26.30 21.59
C ASN A 46 -37.28 -25.24 22.65
N HIS A 47 -37.57 -25.53 23.93
CA HIS A 47 -37.23 -24.63 25.03
C HIS A 47 -35.71 -24.50 25.18
N GLU A 48 -34.99 -25.61 25.18
CA GLU A 48 -33.53 -25.64 25.26
C GLU A 48 -32.87 -24.90 24.08
N ILE A 49 -33.39 -25.10 22.86
CA ILE A 49 -32.92 -24.38 21.67
C ILE A 49 -33.15 -22.87 21.83
N LYS A 50 -34.30 -22.48 22.36
CA LYS A 50 -34.62 -21.06 22.57
C LYS A 50 -33.69 -20.41 23.59
N GLU A 51 -33.37 -21.11 24.66
CA GLU A 51 -32.37 -20.65 25.65
C GLU A 51 -30.98 -20.51 25.01
N ALA A 52 -30.53 -21.54 24.30
CA ALA A 52 -29.24 -21.50 23.61
C ALA A 52 -29.14 -20.33 22.61
N ILE A 53 -30.18 -20.12 21.80
CA ILE A 53 -30.26 -18.98 20.86
C ILE A 53 -30.20 -17.65 21.62
N GLY A 54 -30.85 -17.53 22.77
CA GLY A 54 -30.77 -16.34 23.63
C GLY A 54 -29.34 -16.03 24.03
N THR A 55 -28.62 -17.03 24.57
CA THR A 55 -27.22 -16.86 24.96
C THR A 55 -26.30 -16.51 23.79
N PHE A 56 -26.53 -17.09 22.60
CA PHE A 56 -25.77 -16.76 21.40
C PHE A 56 -26.04 -15.34 20.92
N SER A 57 -27.29 -14.89 20.98
CA SER A 57 -27.68 -13.52 20.62
C SER A 57 -26.96 -12.49 21.49
N GLU A 58 -26.88 -12.73 22.81
CA GLU A 58 -26.14 -11.86 23.74
C GLU A 58 -24.65 -11.83 23.42
N ARG A 59 -24.03 -13.00 23.21
CA ARG A 59 -22.61 -13.10 22.86
C ARG A 59 -22.30 -12.44 21.51
N LEU A 60 -23.19 -12.56 20.54
CA LEU A 60 -23.05 -11.94 19.23
C LEU A 60 -23.13 -10.42 19.34
N THR A 61 -24.13 -9.90 20.08
CA THR A 61 -24.26 -8.46 20.34
C THR A 61 -23.00 -7.89 21.01
N GLN A 62 -22.44 -8.61 21.98
CA GLN A 62 -21.18 -8.21 22.63
C GLN A 62 -20.00 -8.21 21.66
N ALA A 63 -19.90 -9.24 20.80
CA ALA A 63 -18.84 -9.32 19.80
C ALA A 63 -18.96 -8.18 18.77
N GLU A 64 -20.16 -7.89 18.29
CA GLU A 64 -20.45 -6.78 17.37
C GLU A 64 -20.05 -5.43 17.97
N SER A 65 -20.39 -5.18 19.24
CA SER A 65 -19.99 -3.94 19.94
C SER A 65 -18.46 -3.83 20.06
N ARG A 66 -17.75 -4.92 20.38
CA ARG A 66 -16.28 -4.94 20.44
C ARG A 66 -15.64 -4.72 19.07
N ILE A 67 -16.23 -5.28 18.01
CA ILE A 67 -15.76 -5.10 16.63
C ILE A 67 -15.93 -3.63 16.23
N SER A 68 -17.10 -3.02 16.46
CA SER A 68 -17.33 -1.60 16.16
C SER A 68 -16.31 -0.69 16.86
N ALA A 69 -16.04 -0.92 18.15
CA ALA A 69 -15.04 -0.14 18.87
C ALA A 69 -13.61 -0.33 18.31
N ALA A 70 -13.26 -1.54 17.87
CA ALA A 70 -11.97 -1.82 17.25
C ALA A 70 -11.85 -1.17 15.85
N GLU A 71 -12.93 -1.16 15.08
CA GLU A 71 -13.01 -0.49 13.78
C GLU A 71 -12.80 1.03 13.92
N ASP A 72 -13.44 1.66 14.91
CA ASP A 72 -13.25 3.08 15.23
C ASP A 72 -11.79 3.40 15.60
N GLN A 73 -11.15 2.52 16.39
CA GLN A 73 -9.74 2.64 16.74
C GLN A 73 -8.83 2.51 15.51
N ILE A 74 -9.10 1.54 14.63
CA ILE A 74 -8.33 1.36 13.38
C ILE A 74 -8.47 2.60 12.49
N ALA A 75 -9.67 3.17 12.37
CA ALA A 75 -9.91 4.38 11.59
C ALA A 75 -9.07 5.56 12.13
N SER A 76 -9.12 5.82 13.44
CA SER A 76 -8.36 6.91 14.06
C SER A 76 -6.83 6.71 13.96
N LEU A 77 -6.34 5.48 14.12
CA LEU A 77 -4.92 5.16 13.96
C LEU A 77 -4.45 5.32 12.51
N THR A 78 -5.31 5.00 11.54
CA THR A 78 -5.02 5.18 10.12
C THR A 78 -4.87 6.66 9.80
N GLU A 79 -5.79 7.51 10.28
CA GLU A 79 -5.71 8.96 10.12
C GLU A 79 -4.44 9.56 10.78
N ALA A 80 -4.11 9.11 11.99
CA ALA A 80 -2.88 9.53 12.66
C ALA A 80 -1.61 9.11 11.90
N THR A 81 -1.64 7.93 11.27
CA THR A 81 -0.54 7.42 10.44
C THR A 81 -0.39 8.24 9.18
N ASP A 82 -1.49 8.58 8.50
CA ASP A 82 -1.47 9.39 7.28
C ASP A 82 -0.96 10.80 7.55
N THR A 83 -1.46 11.46 8.60
CA THR A 83 -0.99 12.80 8.98
C THR A 83 0.49 12.81 9.39
N THR A 84 0.97 11.74 10.05
CA THR A 84 2.39 11.60 10.39
C THR A 84 3.25 11.37 9.14
N ARG A 85 2.77 10.54 8.22
CA ARG A 85 3.43 10.28 6.93
C ARG A 85 3.55 11.55 6.09
N GLU A 86 2.50 12.37 6.05
CA GLU A 86 2.53 13.67 5.37
C GLU A 86 3.55 14.62 5.98
N LYS A 87 3.60 14.69 7.32
CA LYS A 87 4.61 15.49 8.04
C LYS A 87 6.02 15.01 7.76
N VAL A 88 6.27 13.70 7.77
CA VAL A 88 7.58 13.11 7.44
C VAL A 88 7.98 13.48 6.02
N HIS A 89 7.09 13.30 5.04
CA HIS A 89 7.37 13.67 3.65
C HIS A 89 7.65 15.18 3.51
N LYS A 90 6.89 16.03 4.19
CA LYS A 90 7.11 17.48 4.18
C LYS A 90 8.47 17.85 4.78
N LEU A 91 8.84 17.25 5.92
CA LEU A 91 10.13 17.47 6.56
C LEU A 91 11.28 16.97 5.68
N ASP A 92 11.14 15.82 5.04
CA ASP A 92 12.14 15.29 4.10
C ASP A 92 12.36 16.25 2.94
N MET A 93 11.28 16.76 2.33
CA MET A 93 11.36 17.75 1.25
C MET A 93 12.04 19.05 1.71
N GLN A 94 11.70 19.54 2.91
CA GLN A 94 12.30 20.75 3.47
C GLN A 94 13.78 20.55 3.84
N MET A 95 14.13 19.40 4.41
CA MET A 95 15.50 19.06 4.77
C MET A 95 16.38 19.00 3.53
N GLU A 96 15.88 18.37 2.46
CA GLU A 96 16.58 18.34 1.17
C GLU A 96 16.75 19.71 0.56
N GLU A 97 15.73 20.56 0.59
CA GLU A 97 15.82 21.92 0.07
C GLU A 97 16.86 22.76 0.82
N ILE A 98 16.84 22.74 2.16
CA ILE A 98 17.80 23.44 3.01
C ILE A 98 19.21 22.91 2.78
N GLU A 99 19.40 21.60 2.75
CA GLU A 99 20.70 20.97 2.51
C GLU A 99 21.24 21.36 1.13
N ASN A 100 20.39 21.32 0.11
CA ASN A 100 20.71 21.72 -1.25
C ASN A 100 21.08 23.20 -1.33
N GLN A 101 20.37 24.08 -0.61
CA GLN A 101 20.70 25.51 -0.55
C GLN A 101 22.04 25.77 0.15
N ARG A 102 22.33 25.08 1.25
CA ARG A 102 23.61 25.17 1.96
C ARG A 102 24.78 24.71 1.08
N ARG A 103 24.65 23.54 0.44
CA ARG A 103 25.69 22.96 -0.41
C ARG A 103 25.89 23.70 -1.74
N ARG A 104 24.86 24.36 -2.28
CA ARG A 104 24.95 25.14 -3.53
C ARG A 104 26.05 26.21 -3.50
N CYS A 105 26.33 26.76 -2.32
CA CYS A 105 27.37 27.78 -2.13
C CYS A 105 28.74 27.18 -1.78
N ASN A 106 28.82 25.87 -1.56
CA ASN A 106 30.05 25.17 -1.17
C ASN A 106 30.82 24.71 -2.41
N LEU A 107 32.15 24.78 -2.29
CA LEU A 107 33.09 24.36 -3.32
C LEU A 107 34.01 23.29 -2.73
N LYS A 108 34.06 22.12 -3.36
CA LYS A 108 34.94 21.02 -3.02
C LYS A 108 36.26 21.19 -3.77
N LEU A 109 37.35 21.31 -3.01
CA LEU A 109 38.71 21.40 -3.50
C LEU A 109 39.35 20.02 -3.42
N VAL A 110 39.98 19.56 -4.49
CA VAL A 110 40.72 18.28 -4.54
C VAL A 110 42.13 18.55 -5.06
N GLY A 111 43.15 17.95 -4.43
CA GLY A 111 44.56 18.11 -4.84
C GLY A 111 45.37 19.15 -4.04
N ILE A 112 44.89 19.55 -2.87
CA ILE A 112 45.66 20.41 -1.93
C ILE A 112 46.48 19.49 -1.00
N PRO A 113 47.82 19.67 -0.92
CA PRO A 113 48.65 18.88 0.00
C PRO A 113 48.35 19.21 1.47
N GLU A 114 48.35 18.18 2.33
CA GLU A 114 48.11 18.31 3.76
C GLU A 114 49.23 19.16 4.42
N GLY A 115 48.86 20.21 5.16
CA GLY A 115 49.81 21.14 5.82
C GLY A 115 49.68 22.62 5.43
N PHE A 116 48.84 22.96 4.44
CA PHE A 116 48.65 24.33 3.92
C PHE A 116 47.66 25.22 4.70
N GLU A 117 47.25 24.80 5.88
CA GLU A 117 46.07 25.33 6.59
C GLU A 117 46.24 26.75 7.18
N LYS A 118 47.44 27.35 7.13
CA LYS A 118 47.80 28.48 7.99
C LYS A 118 48.16 29.82 7.33
N ARG A 119 47.92 30.03 6.03
CA ARG A 119 48.11 31.37 5.42
C ARG A 119 46.88 31.81 4.63
N ASP A 120 46.15 32.77 5.17
CA ASP A 120 45.18 33.66 4.52
C ASP A 120 44.54 33.11 3.23
N CYS A 121 43.81 32.01 3.36
CA CYS A 121 42.99 31.44 2.30
C CYS A 121 41.72 32.29 2.13
N ARG A 122 41.82 33.48 1.52
CA ARG A 122 40.64 34.30 1.19
C ARG A 122 39.80 33.61 0.12
N ARG A 123 38.57 33.23 0.48
CA ARG A 123 37.57 32.56 -0.38
C ARG A 123 37.44 33.18 -1.77
N ASP A 124 37.49 34.50 -1.87
CA ASP A 124 37.34 35.24 -3.13
C ASP A 124 38.53 35.07 -4.09
N THR A 125 39.74 34.91 -3.55
CA THR A 125 40.96 34.67 -4.33
C THR A 125 40.91 33.28 -4.97
N VAL A 126 40.44 32.29 -4.21
CA VAL A 126 40.26 30.89 -4.66
C VAL A 126 39.19 30.81 -5.75
N LEU A 127 38.08 31.53 -5.59
CA LEU A 127 36.99 31.57 -6.59
C LEU A 127 37.40 32.26 -7.90
N LYS A 128 38.26 33.29 -7.84
CA LYS A 128 38.83 33.93 -9.04
C LYS A 128 39.84 33.02 -9.74
N ALA A 129 40.70 32.34 -9.00
CA ALA A 129 41.66 31.38 -9.54
C ALA A 129 40.95 30.21 -10.24
N ALA A 130 39.89 29.65 -9.63
CA ALA A 130 39.11 28.53 -10.19
C ALA A 130 38.47 28.80 -11.57
N ARG A 131 38.25 30.08 -11.92
CA ARG A 131 37.68 30.47 -13.23
C ARG A 131 38.73 30.56 -14.34
N LEU A 132 40.01 30.71 -13.98
CA LEU A 132 41.14 30.63 -14.90
C LEU A 132 41.50 29.15 -14.99
N LYS A 133 41.42 28.58 -16.20
CA LYS A 133 41.20 27.15 -16.49
C LYS A 133 42.21 26.15 -15.87
N GLU A 134 43.29 26.60 -15.26
CA GLU A 134 44.23 25.74 -14.53
C GLU A 134 44.75 26.43 -13.26
N VAL A 135 44.44 25.85 -12.09
CA VAL A 135 45.04 26.26 -10.82
C VAL A 135 46.01 25.18 -10.38
N LYS A 136 47.31 25.49 -10.45
CA LYS A 136 48.38 24.61 -9.97
C LYS A 136 48.90 25.18 -8.65
N LEU A 137 48.82 24.40 -7.58
CA LEU A 137 49.42 24.72 -6.29
C LEU A 137 50.62 23.78 -6.11
N GLU A 138 51.84 24.33 -6.07
CA GLU A 138 53.08 23.56 -5.88
C GLU A 138 53.18 22.31 -6.77
N ASN A 139 52.96 22.47 -8.07
CA ASN A 139 52.93 21.40 -9.09
C ASN A 139 51.75 20.40 -8.99
N ASN A 140 50.84 20.54 -8.03
CA ASN A 140 49.60 19.76 -7.98
C ASN A 140 48.44 20.47 -8.66
N HIS A 141 47.68 19.73 -9.47
CA HIS A 141 46.49 20.24 -10.14
C HIS A 141 45.31 20.29 -9.15
N VAL A 142 44.88 21.50 -8.78
CA VAL A 142 43.73 21.68 -7.90
C VAL A 142 42.45 21.67 -8.71
N MET A 143 41.58 20.71 -8.42
CA MET A 143 40.26 20.60 -9.05
C MET A 143 39.17 21.20 -8.16
N PHE A 144 38.25 21.93 -8.78
CA PHE A 144 37.11 22.56 -8.13
C PHE A 144 35.82 21.85 -8.53
N PHE A 145 35.10 21.28 -7.57
CA PHE A 145 33.83 20.62 -7.79
C PHE A 145 32.72 21.28 -6.97
N PRO A 146 31.49 21.41 -7.49
CA PRO A 146 30.35 21.76 -6.65
C PRO A 146 30.14 20.69 -5.56
N ASP A 147 29.87 21.12 -4.33
CA ASP A 147 29.40 20.21 -3.28
C ASP A 147 27.90 19.94 -3.49
N LEU A 148 27.54 18.67 -3.63
CA LEU A 148 26.19 18.23 -3.98
C LEU A 148 25.74 17.14 -3.02
N SER A 149 24.48 17.18 -2.58
CA SER A 149 23.90 16.14 -1.72
C SER A 149 23.89 14.78 -2.44
N PRO A 150 23.95 13.65 -1.72
CA PRO A 150 23.91 12.32 -2.33
C PRO A 150 22.69 12.09 -3.22
N LYS A 151 21.54 12.66 -2.85
CA LYS A 151 20.30 12.58 -3.66
C LYS A 151 20.45 13.34 -4.98
N VAL A 152 20.98 14.56 -4.96
CA VAL A 152 21.25 15.33 -6.18
C VAL A 152 22.31 14.63 -7.05
N GLN A 153 23.34 14.05 -6.46
CA GLN A 153 24.32 13.25 -7.21
C GLN A 153 23.67 12.05 -7.91
N LYS A 154 22.81 11.29 -7.21
CA LYS A 154 22.02 10.21 -7.82
C LYS A 154 21.15 10.71 -8.97
N GLN A 155 20.43 11.81 -8.79
CA GLN A 155 19.62 12.42 -9.85
C GLN A 155 20.45 12.84 -11.06
N ARG A 156 21.64 13.42 -10.85
CA ARG A 156 22.54 13.80 -11.94
C ARG A 156 23.09 12.59 -12.69
N LYS A 157 23.37 11.49 -12.00
CA LYS A 157 23.80 10.23 -12.62
C LYS A 157 22.76 9.65 -13.58
N LEU A 158 21.47 9.85 -13.31
CA LEU A 158 20.41 9.43 -14.23
C LEU A 158 20.54 10.08 -15.61
N PHE A 159 21.15 11.28 -15.71
CA PHE A 159 21.40 11.96 -16.97
C PHE A 159 22.68 11.50 -17.68
N ASP A 160 23.47 10.57 -17.14
CA ASP A 160 24.76 10.19 -17.74
C ASP A 160 24.59 9.55 -19.13
N GLY A 161 23.55 8.74 -19.33
CA GLY A 161 23.23 8.19 -20.65
C GLY A 161 22.89 9.27 -21.68
N VAL A 162 22.07 10.24 -21.29
CA VAL A 162 21.71 11.41 -22.12
C VAL A 162 22.94 12.25 -22.46
N LYS A 163 23.83 12.49 -21.50
CA LYS A 163 25.08 13.26 -21.69
C LYS A 163 26.03 12.56 -22.65
N LEU A 164 26.14 11.23 -22.57
CA LEU A 164 26.96 10.45 -23.50
C LEU A 164 26.47 10.61 -24.94
N ARG A 165 25.15 10.57 -25.16
CA ARG A 165 24.54 10.78 -26.48
C ARG A 165 24.81 12.19 -27.01
N LEU A 166 24.67 13.22 -26.16
CA LEU A 166 24.96 14.61 -26.54
C LEU A 166 26.43 14.84 -26.91
N ARG A 167 27.37 14.12 -26.27
CA ARG A 167 28.78 14.11 -26.67
C ARG A 167 28.99 13.54 -28.06
N HIS A 168 28.35 12.41 -28.38
CA HIS A 168 28.46 11.83 -29.74
C HIS A 168 27.85 12.72 -30.83
N LEU A 169 26.83 13.51 -30.49
CA LEU A 169 26.19 14.46 -31.40
C LEU A 169 26.91 15.82 -31.47
N ASN A 170 28.03 15.99 -30.76
CA ASN A 170 28.77 17.26 -30.66
C ASN A 170 27.87 18.48 -30.34
N ARG A 171 26.88 18.30 -29.46
CA ARG A 171 25.99 19.39 -29.02
C ARG A 171 26.45 19.96 -27.69
N ASP A 172 26.40 21.28 -27.56
CA ASP A 172 26.69 21.95 -26.30
C ASP A 172 25.59 21.67 -25.28
N TYR A 173 26.01 21.16 -24.13
CA TYR A 173 25.10 20.84 -23.04
C TYR A 173 25.70 21.19 -21.69
N GLY A 174 24.83 21.41 -20.70
CA GLY A 174 25.24 21.66 -19.32
C GLY A 174 24.20 21.14 -18.34
N LEU A 175 24.65 20.80 -17.13
CA LEU A 175 23.75 20.35 -16.06
C LEU A 175 23.72 21.42 -14.96
N ILE A 176 22.60 22.11 -14.85
CA ILE A 176 22.39 23.17 -13.86
C ILE A 176 21.91 22.54 -12.54
N PHE A 177 22.28 23.18 -11.43
CA PHE A 177 21.78 22.82 -10.11
C PHE A 177 20.25 22.90 -10.02
N PRO A 178 19.58 21.94 -9.34
CA PRO A 178 20.13 20.72 -8.73
C PRO A 178 20.47 19.64 -9.77
N ALA A 179 19.56 19.32 -10.71
CA ALA A 179 19.77 18.35 -11.80
C ALA A 179 18.92 18.69 -13.04
N ARG A 180 19.08 19.90 -13.57
CA ARG A 180 18.36 20.38 -14.76
C ARG A 180 19.27 20.40 -15.97
N LEU A 181 19.03 19.54 -16.95
CA LEU A 181 19.84 19.47 -18.16
C LEU A 181 19.45 20.62 -19.10
N ARG A 182 20.42 21.39 -19.57
CA ARG A 182 20.24 22.34 -20.67
C ARG A 182 20.96 21.85 -21.92
N ILE A 183 20.32 21.99 -23.07
CA ILE A 183 20.84 21.61 -24.38
C ILE A 183 20.72 22.84 -25.29
N TRP A 184 21.79 23.15 -26.03
CA TRP A 184 21.78 24.19 -27.04
C TRP A 184 21.19 23.68 -28.35
N HIS A 185 20.16 24.35 -28.86
CA HIS A 185 19.53 24.02 -30.14
C HIS A 185 18.88 25.28 -30.75
N GLU A 186 19.02 25.49 -32.07
CA GLU A 186 18.39 26.59 -32.82
C GLU A 186 18.55 27.96 -32.11
N ASP A 187 19.78 28.31 -31.73
CA ASP A 187 20.12 29.57 -31.03
C ASP A 187 19.43 29.78 -29.67
N THR A 188 18.86 28.74 -29.07
CA THR A 188 18.22 28.79 -27.75
C THR A 188 18.64 27.65 -26.81
N TRP A 189 18.56 27.92 -25.50
CA TRP A 189 18.79 26.91 -24.46
C TRP A 189 17.46 26.24 -24.06
N HIS A 190 17.35 24.92 -24.26
CA HIS A 190 16.21 24.13 -23.80
C HIS A 190 16.51 23.44 -22.47
N TYR A 191 15.59 23.51 -21.51
CA TYR A 191 15.78 23.00 -20.15
C TYR A 191 14.90 21.78 -19.85
N PHE A 192 15.50 20.75 -19.26
CA PHE A 192 14.86 19.47 -18.96
C PHE A 192 15.10 19.06 -17.50
N ASN A 193 14.03 18.76 -16.79
CA ASN A 193 14.07 18.26 -15.41
C ASN A 193 13.89 16.73 -15.34
N SER A 194 13.72 16.06 -16.48
CA SER A 194 13.46 14.61 -16.58
C SER A 194 14.28 14.04 -17.73
N VAL A 195 14.90 12.87 -17.47
CA VAL A 195 15.70 12.12 -18.43
C VAL A 195 14.86 11.75 -19.66
N ALA A 196 13.65 11.22 -19.45
CA ALA A 196 12.76 10.81 -20.53
C ALA A 196 12.36 11.96 -21.47
N LYS A 197 12.18 13.18 -20.95
CA LYS A 197 11.89 14.36 -21.79
C LYS A 197 13.11 14.78 -22.60
N ALA A 198 14.30 14.70 -22.00
CA ALA A 198 15.56 15.01 -22.68
C ALA A 198 15.88 13.99 -23.79
N ASP A 199 15.67 12.69 -23.53
CA ASP A 199 15.87 11.64 -24.55
C ASP A 199 14.97 11.85 -25.75
N LYS A 200 13.66 12.07 -25.53
CA LYS A 200 12.71 12.38 -26.60
C LYS A 200 13.10 13.63 -27.40
N PHE A 201 13.72 14.62 -26.75
CA PHE A 201 14.22 15.80 -27.44
C PHE A 201 15.42 15.45 -28.31
N ILE A 202 16.37 14.67 -27.80
CA ILE A 202 17.56 14.23 -28.55
C ILE A 202 17.19 13.34 -29.74
N ASP A 203 16.17 12.49 -29.61
CA ASP A 203 15.67 11.68 -30.72
C ASP A 203 15.19 12.56 -31.89
N LYS A 204 14.57 13.71 -31.58
CA LYS A 204 14.15 14.70 -32.59
C LYS A 204 15.33 15.48 -33.19
N LEU A 205 16.44 15.58 -32.47
CA LEU A 205 17.66 16.26 -32.93
C LEU A 205 18.50 15.40 -33.89
N ARG A 206 18.18 14.11 -34.01
CA ARG A 206 18.85 13.22 -34.96
C ARG A 206 18.34 13.56 -36.37
N PRO A 207 19.17 14.08 -37.28
CA PRO A 207 18.77 14.08 -38.67
C PRO A 207 18.61 12.61 -39.10
N CYS A 208 17.45 12.30 -39.67
CA CYS A 208 17.28 11.11 -40.47
C CYS A 208 18.18 11.29 -41.71
N ASN A 209 19.44 10.83 -41.64
CA ASN A 209 20.26 10.68 -42.84
C ASN A 209 19.76 9.46 -43.63
N SER A 210 18.66 9.68 -44.33
CA SER A 210 18.46 9.18 -45.68
C SER A 210 18.42 10.46 -46.50
N GLU A 211 19.53 10.89 -47.08
CA GLU A 211 19.81 10.57 -48.48
C GLU A 211 21.32 10.48 -48.75
N GLU A 212 21.68 9.35 -49.33
CA GLU A 212 22.93 9.07 -50.02
C GLU A 212 22.52 8.91 -51.50
N HIS A 213 23.34 9.47 -52.42
CA HIS A 213 23.38 9.27 -53.88
C HIS A 213 22.72 10.33 -54.79
N GLY A 214 23.58 10.96 -55.58
CA GLY A 214 23.32 11.82 -56.73
C GLY A 214 24.64 12.34 -57.28
#